data_AF-A0A1U7PUF7-F1
#
_entry.id   AF-A0A1U7PUF7-F1
#
_cell.length_a   1.000
_cell.length_b   1.000
_cell.length_c   1.000
_cell.angle_alpha   90.00
_cell.angle_beta   90.00
_cell.angle_gamma   90.00
#
_symmetry.space_group_name_H-M   'P 1'
#
loop_
_entity.id
_entity.type
_entity.pdbx_description
1 polymer ?
#
loop_
_entity_poly.entity_id
_entity_poly.type
_entity_poly.pdbx_seq_one_letter_code
_entity_poly.pdbx_strand_id
1 'polypeptide(L)'
;MKSLLKLLAIYLLGSLMSCSASSAASDDLYADLLSDSYAYLSPEDIVYASSISNLISTFPKFRNDAVNREVGFLKEALSDYLNSVRQLNEVNKKKSIEEFEKSYKKIQKLRKFMTSEDDEVLNRYMVKIKTNINLLEASQSKNVETSSMSAN
;
A
#
# COMPACT_ATOMS: atom_id res chain seq x y z
N MET A 1 19.91 53.60 -27.30
CA MET A 1 19.56 54.89 -26.69
C MET A 1 18.39 54.69 -25.74
N LYS A 2 18.61 54.94 -24.44
CA LYS A 2 17.68 55.44 -23.39
C LYS A 2 16.32 54.70 -23.27
N SER A 3 15.93 54.11 -22.15
CA SER A 3 16.08 54.61 -20.79
C SER A 3 15.85 53.50 -19.76
N LEU A 4 16.87 53.28 -18.93
CA LEU A 4 16.70 52.87 -17.53
C LEU A 4 16.07 54.06 -16.74
N LEU A 5 15.55 53.77 -15.55
CA LEU A 5 15.06 54.72 -14.53
C LEU A 5 13.73 55.45 -14.82
N LYS A 6 12.64 54.87 -14.29
CA LYS A 6 11.82 55.47 -13.22
C LYS A 6 11.32 54.30 -12.36
N LEU A 7 12.03 53.87 -11.30
CA LEU A 7 12.04 54.43 -9.95
C LEU A 7 10.61 54.72 -9.46
N LEU A 8 9.98 53.84 -8.67
CA LEU A 8 10.15 53.64 -7.21
C LEU A 8 9.08 54.39 -6.42
N ALA A 9 8.10 53.62 -5.93
CA ALA A 9 7.18 53.83 -4.80
C ALA A 9 6.12 52.73 -4.96
N ILE A 10 5.83 51.81 -4.04
CA ILE A 10 5.47 51.97 -2.63
C ILE A 10 5.83 50.63 -1.95
N TYR A 11 6.90 50.61 -1.16
CA TYR A 11 6.89 50.62 0.31
C TYR A 11 6.30 49.37 0.98
N LEU A 12 7.23 48.52 1.44
CA LEU A 12 7.15 47.60 2.56
C LEU A 12 6.39 48.20 3.75
N LEU A 13 5.51 47.42 4.40
CA LEU A 13 5.37 47.45 5.85
C LEU A 13 4.66 46.18 6.38
N GLY A 14 5.36 45.44 7.25
CA GLY A 14 4.84 44.53 8.29
C GLY A 14 4.29 43.17 7.79
N SER A 15 4.57 42.02 8.40
CA SER A 15 5.25 41.73 9.66
C SER A 15 5.64 40.24 9.68
N LEU A 16 6.84 39.94 10.19
CA LEU A 16 7.17 38.64 10.75
C LEU A 16 6.50 38.57 12.13
N MET A 17 5.57 37.64 12.32
CA MET A 17 5.17 37.08 13.63
C MET A 17 4.48 35.72 13.37
N SER A 18 4.89 34.73 14.16
CA SER A 18 4.59 33.29 14.03
C SER A 18 3.14 32.87 14.31
N CYS A 19 2.90 31.58 13.97
CA CYS A 19 1.91 30.62 14.49
C CYS A 19 0.45 30.78 13.97
N SER A 20 -0.23 29.75 13.45
CA SER A 20 -0.12 28.31 13.72
C SER A 20 -0.36 27.48 12.46
N ALA A 21 0.48 26.47 12.25
CA ALA A 21 0.23 25.40 11.30
C ALA A 21 -0.89 24.50 11.84
N SER A 22 -2.10 24.62 11.29
CA SER A 22 -3.12 23.58 11.41
C SER A 22 -2.90 22.56 10.28
N SER A 23 -1.94 21.65 10.48
CA SER A 23 -1.87 20.40 9.72
C SER A 23 -2.98 19.47 10.24
N ALA A 24 -4.23 19.78 9.88
CA ALA A 24 -5.40 18.94 10.16
C ALA A 24 -6.26 18.70 8.91
N ALA A 25 -6.17 19.57 7.89
CA ALA A 25 -6.98 19.45 6.68
C ALA A 25 -6.50 18.35 5.69
N SER A 26 -5.29 17.81 5.85
CA SER A 26 -4.82 16.69 5.04
C SER A 26 -5.34 15.34 5.53
N ASP A 27 -5.54 15.20 6.84
CA ASP A 27 -5.99 13.94 7.44
C ASP A 27 -7.47 13.70 7.18
N ASP A 28 -8.30 14.76 7.20
CA ASP A 28 -9.73 14.65 6.91
C ASP A 28 -10.02 14.25 5.45
N LEU A 29 -9.29 14.81 4.48
CA LEU A 29 -9.42 14.47 3.05
C LEU A 29 -8.92 13.05 2.75
N TYR A 30 -7.88 12.59 3.45
CA TYR A 30 -7.36 11.23 3.31
C TYR A 30 -8.27 10.21 4.02
N ALA A 31 -8.85 10.58 5.16
CA ALA A 31 -9.84 9.77 5.87
C ALA A 31 -11.15 9.62 5.07
N ASP A 32 -11.62 10.67 4.39
CA ASP A 32 -12.83 10.64 3.56
C ASP A 32 -12.64 9.78 2.29
N LEU A 33 -11.50 9.93 1.60
CA LEU A 33 -11.15 9.08 0.44
C LEU A 33 -10.91 7.61 0.83
N LEU A 34 -10.33 7.34 2.00
CA LEU A 34 -10.24 5.98 2.55
C LEU A 34 -11.62 5.48 2.98
N SER A 35 -12.47 6.31 3.59
CA SER A 35 -13.82 5.93 4.01
C SER A 35 -14.66 5.44 2.82
N ASP A 36 -14.67 6.18 1.71
CA ASP A 36 -15.38 5.78 0.50
C ASP A 36 -14.75 4.56 -0.21
N SER A 37 -13.41 4.44 -0.18
CA SER A 37 -12.70 3.29 -0.75
C SER A 37 -12.83 2.00 0.07
N TYR A 38 -13.30 2.08 1.31
CA TYR A 38 -13.46 0.93 2.21
C TYR A 38 -14.91 0.75 2.65
N ALA A 39 -15.87 1.52 2.12
CA ALA A 39 -17.27 1.50 2.52
C ALA A 39 -17.94 0.11 2.45
N TYR A 40 -17.41 -0.79 1.61
CA TYR A 40 -17.89 -2.15 1.39
C TYR A 40 -16.98 -3.24 2.01
N LEU A 41 -15.90 -2.87 2.68
CA LEU A 41 -14.99 -3.80 3.33
C LEU A 41 -15.35 -3.97 4.81
N SER A 42 -15.29 -5.22 5.30
CA SER A 42 -15.51 -5.46 6.72
C SER A 42 -14.35 -4.90 7.56
N PRO A 43 -14.54 -4.65 8.86
CA PRO A 43 -13.44 -4.28 9.75
C PRO A 43 -12.26 -5.25 9.69
N GLU A 44 -12.53 -6.55 9.57
CA GLU A 44 -11.50 -7.58 9.39
C GLU A 44 -10.75 -7.42 8.07
N ASP A 45 -11.47 -7.17 6.97
CA ASP A 45 -10.85 -6.94 5.66
C ASP A 45 -9.91 -5.72 5.70
N ILE A 46 -10.33 -4.64 6.37
CA ILE A 46 -9.52 -3.44 6.59
C ILE A 46 -8.23 -3.77 7.33
N VAL A 47 -8.31 -4.58 8.39
CA VAL A 47 -7.14 -4.97 9.21
C VAL A 47 -6.14 -5.79 8.38
N TYR A 48 -6.61 -6.78 7.61
CA TYR A 48 -5.73 -7.60 6.79
C TYR A 48 -5.12 -6.81 5.61
N ALA A 49 -5.93 -5.99 4.93
CA ALA A 49 -5.46 -5.12 3.85
C ALA A 49 -4.40 -4.12 4.35
N SER A 50 -4.64 -3.51 5.51
CA SER A 50 -3.69 -2.57 6.14
C SER A 50 -2.40 -3.28 6.56
N SER A 51 -2.50 -4.50 7.08
CA SER A 51 -1.33 -5.32 7.43
C SER A 51 -0.48 -5.64 6.21
N ILE A 52 -1.09 -6.00 5.07
CA ILE A 52 -0.38 -6.21 3.79
C ILE A 52 0.29 -4.90 3.35
N SER A 53 -0.43 -3.77 3.37
CA SER A 53 0.10 -2.46 2.98
C SER A 53 1.32 -2.05 3.82
N ASN A 54 1.27 -2.29 5.13
CA ASN A 54 2.40 -2.05 6.02
C ASN A 54 3.58 -2.96 5.72
N LEU A 55 3.35 -4.24 5.41
CA LEU A 55 4.42 -5.19 5.03
C LEU A 55 5.08 -4.78 3.71
N ILE A 56 4.33 -4.27 2.73
CA ILE A 56 4.87 -3.72 1.47
C ILE A 56 5.77 -2.51 1.78
N SER A 57 5.27 -1.58 2.59
CA SER A 57 5.94 -0.31 2.88
C SER A 57 7.21 -0.50 3.69
N THR A 58 7.21 -1.45 4.61
CA THR A 58 8.33 -1.74 5.52
C THR A 58 9.22 -2.88 5.05
N PHE A 59 9.02 -3.42 3.84
CA PHE A 59 9.80 -4.54 3.33
C PHE A 59 11.29 -4.14 3.21
N PRO A 60 12.22 -4.84 3.89
CA PRO A 60 13.63 -4.47 3.89
C PRO A 60 14.28 -4.73 2.52
N LYS A 61 15.36 -3.98 2.26
CA LYS A 61 16.25 -4.25 1.13
C LYS A 61 17.36 -5.20 1.58
N PHE A 62 17.57 -6.29 0.84
CA PHE A 62 18.64 -7.25 1.11
C PHE A 62 19.90 -6.93 0.30
N ARG A 63 21.00 -7.62 0.59
CA ARG A 63 22.22 -7.52 -0.23
C ARG A 63 22.08 -8.18 -1.60
N ASN A 64 21.16 -9.12 -1.76
CA ASN A 64 20.97 -9.87 -2.99
C ASN A 64 20.04 -9.11 -3.96
N ASP A 65 20.60 -8.60 -5.05
CA ASP A 65 19.86 -7.81 -6.04
C ASP A 65 18.78 -8.60 -6.79
N ALA A 66 19.00 -9.90 -7.02
CA ALA A 66 17.99 -10.74 -7.64
C ALA A 66 16.77 -10.90 -6.73
N VAL A 67 16.99 -11.08 -5.42
CA VAL A 67 15.91 -11.10 -4.43
C VAL A 67 15.19 -9.76 -4.40
N ASN A 68 15.91 -8.64 -4.33
CA ASN A 68 15.30 -7.30 -4.32
C ASN A 68 14.44 -7.03 -5.55
N ARG A 69 14.87 -7.49 -6.73
CA ARG A 69 14.09 -7.35 -7.96
C ARG A 69 12.78 -8.12 -7.91
N GLU A 70 12.82 -9.39 -7.47
CA GLU A 70 11.59 -10.19 -7.34
C GLU A 70 10.70 -9.70 -6.19
N VAL A 71 11.28 -9.13 -5.12
CA VAL A 71 10.53 -8.42 -4.07
C VAL A 71 9.82 -7.19 -4.65
N GLY A 72 10.43 -6.47 -5.59
CA GLY A 72 9.78 -5.38 -6.32
C GLY A 72 8.52 -5.83 -7.03
N PHE A 73 8.60 -6.89 -7.85
CA PHE A 73 7.43 -7.47 -8.52
C PHE A 73 6.39 -8.01 -7.53
N LEU A 74 6.82 -8.58 -6.41
CA LEU A 74 5.91 -9.01 -5.35
C LEU A 74 5.16 -7.81 -4.75
N LYS A 75 5.82 -6.69 -4.48
CA LYS A 75 5.20 -5.47 -3.95
C LYS A 75 4.21 -4.83 -4.92
N GLU A 76 4.52 -4.83 -6.22
CA GLU A 76 3.62 -4.37 -7.29
C GLU A 76 2.35 -5.24 -7.32
N ALA A 77 2.50 -6.55 -7.42
CA ALA A 77 1.36 -7.49 -7.44
C ALA A 77 0.46 -7.36 -6.18
N LEU A 78 1.06 -7.17 -5.00
CA LEU A 78 0.28 -6.94 -3.78
C LEU A 78 -0.45 -5.60 -3.76
N SER A 79 0.13 -4.56 -4.35
CA SER A 79 -0.51 -3.25 -4.46
C SER A 79 -1.71 -3.32 -5.40
N ASP A 80 -1.55 -4.01 -6.54
CA ASP A 80 -2.62 -4.26 -7.49
C ASP A 80 -3.73 -5.14 -6.90
N TYR A 81 -3.36 -6.13 -6.08
CA TYR A 81 -4.30 -6.94 -5.32
C TYR A 81 -5.15 -6.09 -4.37
N LEU A 82 -4.52 -5.26 -3.52
CA LEU A 82 -5.24 -4.38 -2.60
C LEU A 82 -6.14 -3.37 -3.33
N ASN A 83 -5.68 -2.85 -4.47
CA ASN A 83 -6.49 -1.96 -5.31
C ASN A 83 -7.68 -2.69 -5.93
N SER A 84 -7.50 -3.93 -6.38
CA SER A 84 -8.58 -4.75 -6.96
C SER A 84 -9.61 -5.15 -5.91
N VAL A 85 -9.17 -5.45 -4.69
CA VAL A 85 -10.03 -5.68 -3.51
C VAL A 85 -10.90 -4.45 -3.24
N ARG A 86 -10.31 -3.25 -3.24
CA ARG A 86 -11.08 -2.01 -3.08
C ARG A 86 -12.06 -1.83 -4.25
N GLN A 87 -11.64 -2.06 -5.49
CA GLN A 87 -12.51 -1.84 -6.64
C GLN A 87 -13.56 -2.95 -6.87
N LEU A 88 -13.65 -3.96 -5.98
CA LEU A 88 -14.47 -5.15 -6.18
C LEU A 88 -14.23 -5.82 -7.54
N ASN A 89 -12.99 -5.75 -8.04
CA ASN A 89 -12.61 -6.23 -9.36
C ASN A 89 -11.99 -7.63 -9.25
N GLU A 90 -12.85 -8.65 -9.28
CA GLU A 90 -12.44 -10.06 -9.13
C GLU A 90 -11.46 -10.54 -10.21
N VAL A 91 -11.56 -10.03 -11.44
CA VAL A 91 -10.67 -10.41 -12.55
C VAL A 91 -9.24 -9.94 -12.26
N ASN A 92 -9.07 -8.66 -11.91
CA ASN A 92 -7.76 -8.12 -11.58
C ASN A 92 -7.24 -8.66 -10.25
N LYS A 93 -8.13 -8.93 -9.28
CA LYS A 93 -7.79 -9.58 -8.01
C LYS A 93 -7.14 -10.94 -8.27
N LYS A 94 -7.80 -11.81 -9.05
CA LYS A 94 -7.25 -13.12 -9.41
C LYS A 94 -5.90 -13.00 -10.13
N LYS A 95 -5.79 -12.11 -11.13
CA LYS A 95 -4.54 -11.88 -11.86
C LYS A 95 -3.40 -11.48 -10.93
N SER A 96 -3.65 -10.54 -10.03
CA SER A 96 -2.64 -10.05 -9.09
C SER A 96 -2.18 -11.14 -8.09
N ILE A 97 -3.08 -12.05 -7.68
CA ILE A 97 -2.72 -13.23 -6.88
C ILE A 97 -1.79 -14.16 -7.66
N GLU A 98 -2.07 -14.43 -8.93
CA GLU A 98 -1.21 -15.28 -9.78
C GLU A 98 0.20 -14.68 -9.95
N GLU A 99 0.28 -13.36 -10.13
CA GLU A 99 1.55 -12.62 -10.20
C GLU A 99 2.31 -12.64 -8.87
N PHE A 100 1.61 -12.45 -7.75
CA PHE A 100 2.16 -12.61 -6.40
C PHE A 100 2.75 -14.01 -6.22
N GLU A 101 2.02 -15.08 -6.56
CA GLU A 101 2.50 -16.45 -6.41
C GLU A 101 3.74 -16.73 -7.24
N LYS A 102 3.80 -16.20 -8.46
CA LYS A 102 4.95 -16.34 -9.35
C LYS A 102 6.20 -15.72 -8.72
N SER A 103 6.09 -14.49 -8.25
CA SER A 103 7.19 -13.79 -7.56
C SER A 103 7.57 -14.50 -6.26
N TYR A 104 6.58 -14.97 -5.48
CA TYR A 104 6.79 -15.75 -4.26
C TYR A 104 7.62 -17.00 -4.53
N LYS A 105 7.24 -17.81 -5.53
CA LYS A 105 7.95 -19.04 -5.90
C LYS A 105 9.38 -18.77 -6.36
N LYS A 106 9.63 -17.66 -7.07
CA LYS A 106 10.99 -17.28 -7.47
C LYS A 106 11.83 -16.84 -6.28
N ILE A 107 11.29 -16.01 -5.39
CA ILE A 107 11.96 -15.61 -4.14
C ILE A 107 12.37 -16.84 -3.34
N GLN A 108 11.48 -17.83 -3.17
CA GLN A 108 11.80 -19.08 -2.47
C GLN A 108 13.01 -19.83 -3.08
N LYS A 109 13.18 -19.79 -4.41
CA LYS A 109 14.35 -20.39 -5.07
C LYS A 109 15.64 -19.62 -4.87
N LEU A 110 15.55 -18.30 -4.62
CA LEU A 110 16.70 -17.42 -4.42
C LEU A 110 17.22 -17.43 -2.98
N ARG A 111 16.40 -17.86 -2.01
CA ARG A 111 16.73 -17.94 -0.57
C ARG A 111 18.04 -18.65 -0.26
N LYS A 112 18.36 -19.73 -1.00
CA LYS A 112 19.61 -20.49 -0.84
C LYS A 112 20.88 -19.68 -1.11
N PHE A 113 20.77 -18.49 -1.69
CA PHE A 113 21.87 -17.57 -1.97
C PHE A 113 21.89 -16.37 -1.01
N MET A 114 21.17 -16.44 0.11
CA MET A 114 21.11 -15.40 1.14
C MET A 114 21.89 -15.84 2.39
N THR A 115 22.28 -14.86 3.20
CA THR A 115 22.78 -15.16 4.55
C THR A 115 21.63 -15.70 5.40
N SER A 116 21.94 -16.45 6.46
CA SER A 116 20.91 -17.01 7.36
C SER A 116 20.03 -15.91 7.98
N GLU A 117 20.64 -14.77 8.33
CA GLU A 117 19.93 -13.63 8.93
C GLU A 117 18.96 -12.98 7.93
N ASP A 118 19.43 -12.68 6.72
CA ASP A 118 18.59 -12.10 5.66
C ASP A 118 17.46 -13.07 5.26
N ASP A 119 17.75 -14.38 5.21
CA ASP A 119 16.77 -15.42 4.89
C ASP A 119 15.66 -15.51 5.94
N GLU A 120 16.00 -15.44 7.23
CA GLU A 120 15.01 -15.46 8.31
C GLU A 120 14.08 -14.24 8.23
N VAL A 121 14.65 -13.06 8.00
CA VAL A 121 13.89 -11.82 7.83
C VAL A 121 12.97 -11.92 6.61
N LEU A 122 13.50 -12.35 5.46
CA LEU A 122 12.71 -12.56 4.26
C LEU A 122 11.56 -13.54 4.51
N ASN A 123 11.85 -14.70 5.08
CA ASN A 123 10.85 -15.74 5.34
C ASN A 123 9.73 -15.22 6.24
N ARG A 124 10.06 -14.43 7.28
CA ARG A 124 9.08 -13.81 8.17
C ARG A 124 8.10 -12.89 7.41
N TYR A 125 8.61 -12.03 6.53
CA TYR A 125 7.78 -11.16 5.69
C TYR A 125 6.91 -11.99 4.74
N MET A 126 7.50 -12.97 4.05
CA MET A 126 6.80 -13.82 3.10
C MET A 126 5.64 -14.59 3.73
N VAL A 127 5.87 -15.18 4.91
CA VAL A 127 4.82 -15.89 5.66
C VAL A 127 3.71 -14.92 6.09
N LYS A 128 4.06 -13.78 6.70
CA LYS A 128 3.07 -12.78 7.13
C LYS A 128 2.20 -12.29 5.97
N ILE A 129 2.80 -12.01 4.81
CA ILE A 129 2.07 -11.59 3.62
C ILE A 129 1.10 -12.68 3.19
N LYS A 130 1.57 -13.91 3.00
CA LYS A 130 0.73 -15.03 2.58
C LYS A 130 -0.43 -15.28 3.55
N THR A 131 -0.17 -15.22 4.86
CA THR A 131 -1.19 -15.37 5.88
C THR A 131 -2.26 -14.29 5.77
N ASN A 132 -1.88 -13.02 5.64
CA ASN A 132 -2.86 -11.93 5.55
C ASN A 132 -3.67 -11.98 4.24
N ILE A 133 -3.08 -12.38 3.11
CA ILE A 133 -3.83 -12.61 1.86
C ILE A 133 -4.87 -13.71 2.09
N ASN A 134 -4.47 -14.85 2.63
CA ASN A 134 -5.39 -15.97 2.87
C ASN A 134 -6.54 -15.57 3.81
N LEU A 135 -6.23 -14.80 4.86
CA LEU A 135 -7.25 -14.32 5.80
C LEU A 135 -8.22 -13.34 5.12
N LEU A 136 -7.72 -12.43 4.28
CA LEU A 136 -8.54 -11.49 3.51
C LEU A 136 -9.44 -12.21 2.49
N GLU A 137 -8.90 -13.18 1.75
CA GLU A 137 -9.72 -13.97 0.81
C GLU A 137 -10.81 -14.78 1.52
N ALA A 138 -10.49 -15.32 2.71
CA ALA A 138 -11.44 -16.10 3.51
C ALA A 138 -12.56 -15.21 4.10
N SER A 139 -12.22 -14.01 4.60
CA SER A 139 -13.22 -13.08 5.12
C SER A 139 -14.14 -12.56 4.02
N GLN A 140 -13.60 -12.23 2.84
CA GLN A 140 -14.41 -11.81 1.70
C GLN A 140 -15.38 -12.90 1.22
N SER A 141 -14.93 -14.17 1.19
CA SER A 141 -15.78 -15.29 0.78
C SER A 141 -16.98 -15.50 1.73
N LYS A 142 -16.77 -15.33 3.04
CA LYS A 142 -17.83 -15.42 4.06
C LYS A 142 -18.88 -14.31 3.91
N ASN A 143 -18.47 -13.11 3.52
CA ASN A 143 -19.39 -11.98 3.31
C ASN A 143 -20.29 -12.20 2.07
N VAL A 144 -19.78 -12.85 1.03
CA VAL A 144 -20.59 -13.22 -0.15
C VAL A 144 -21.66 -14.26 0.20
N GLU A 145 -21.33 -15.29 0.98
CA GLU A 145 -22.28 -16.33 1.40
C GLU A 145 -23.40 -15.76 2.28
N THR A 146 -23.07 -14.95 3.27
CA THR A 146 -24.05 -14.33 4.18
C THR A 146 -24.99 -13.36 3.48
N SER A 147 -24.50 -12.61 2.49
CA SER A 147 -25.32 -11.72 1.65
C SER A 147 -26.33 -12.49 0.80
N SER A 148 -25.97 -13.70 0.33
CA SER A 148 -26.84 -14.54 -0.50
C SER A 148 -27.94 -15.26 0.29
N MET A 149 -27.74 -15.52 1.60
CA MET A 149 -28.72 -16.20 2.44
C MET A 149 -29.80 -15.28 3.01
N SER A 150 -29.58 -13.96 3.05
CA SER A 150 -30.54 -12.97 3.55
C SER A 150 -31.57 -12.51 2.49
N ALA A 151 -31.46 -12.98 1.24
CA ALA A 151 -32.27 -12.53 0.11
C ALA A 151 -33.44 -13.47 -0.26
N ASN A 152 -33.75 -14.49 0.56
CA ASN A 152 -34.86 -15.44 0.34
C ASN A 152 -35.90 -15.37 1.45
#